data_AF-A0A9W6YVT4-F1
#
_entry.id   AF-A0A9W6YVT4-F1
#
_cell.length_a   1.000
_cell.length_b   1.000
_cell.length_c   1.000
_cell.angle_alpha   90.00
_cell.angle_beta   90.00
_cell.angle_gamma   90.00
#
_symmetry.space_group_name_H-M   'P 1'
#
loop_
_entity.id
_entity.type
_entity.pdbx_description
1 polymer ?
#
loop_
_entity_poly.entity_id
_entity_poly.type
_entity_poly.pdbx_seq_one_letter_code
_entity_poly.pdbx_strand_id
1 'polypeptide(L)'
;MQLTWKDIGTVPSSNDMLDIVLNRTQRKTPTVIRPGFKIQRIRAFYMRKVKFTGEGFAEKFDDIIRGFPNINDLHPFHRDLMDTLYEKNHYKVSLAAVSRAKTLIEQVSRDYVRLLKFGQSLFQCKQLKRAALGRMATIVKKLKDPFAYLEQVRQHLGRLPSIDPNTRTLLICGYPNVGKSSFLRCITKADVEVQPYAFTTKALYVGHFDYKYLRFQAIDTPGILDRPTDEMNNIEMQSIYAIAHLRSCVLYFMDLSEQCGFSIEQQVKLFHSIKPLFANKSVLVVINKTDIIKIEDLEQSSQDLIKTVMNVPGVEIMQTSCYHDDNVMQVRNKACEKLLTARIEQKLKGTARVNNILNKIHVSTPQARDELDRSPFIPEEIKALKKYDVNDPDKRRLAKDVEAENGGAGVYNVNLKDQYLLDDEEWKNDVMPEILDGKNVYDFLDPEIAAKLAALEEEEERLEQEGLKQQIFDAKIKGF
;
A
#
# COMPACT_ATOMS: atom_id res chain seq x y z
N MET A 1 2.24 -11.08 -5.72
CA MET A 1 1.62 -10.63 -6.99
C MET A 1 1.73 -9.13 -7.04
N GLN A 2 2.26 -8.55 -8.11
CA GLN A 2 2.36 -7.10 -8.25
C GLN A 2 0.96 -6.52 -8.47
N LEU A 3 0.51 -5.63 -7.59
CA LEU A 3 -0.81 -4.99 -7.63
C LEU A 3 -0.78 -3.58 -8.23
N THR A 4 0.42 -2.99 -8.33
CA THR A 4 0.65 -1.63 -8.81
C THR A 4 1.86 -1.59 -9.74
N TRP A 5 1.79 -0.72 -10.76
CA TRP A 5 2.85 -0.54 -11.75
C TRP A 5 3.29 0.91 -11.84
N LYS A 6 3.69 1.48 -10.69
CA LYS A 6 4.18 2.86 -10.59
C LYS A 6 5.70 2.97 -10.79
N ASP A 7 6.42 1.90 -10.50
CA ASP A 7 7.89 1.89 -10.46
C ASP A 7 8.55 1.73 -11.86
N ILE A 8 7.83 2.09 -12.92
CA ILE A 8 8.34 2.04 -14.28
C ILE A 8 9.05 3.36 -14.60
N GLY A 9 10.35 3.27 -14.91
CA GLY A 9 11.14 4.42 -15.34
C GLY A 9 10.58 5.06 -16.60
N THR A 10 10.75 6.38 -16.73
CA THR A 10 10.28 7.13 -17.91
C THR A 10 10.89 6.59 -19.20
N VAL A 11 10.06 6.46 -20.25
CA VAL A 11 10.50 6.08 -21.59
C VAL A 11 10.71 7.39 -22.38
N PRO A 12 11.96 7.86 -22.57
CA PRO A 12 12.20 9.09 -23.31
C PRO A 12 11.91 8.90 -24.80
N SER A 13 11.74 10.00 -25.53
CA SER A 13 11.60 9.96 -26.98
C SER A 13 12.86 9.37 -27.63
N SER A 14 12.75 8.89 -28.88
CA SER A 14 13.91 8.33 -29.59
C SER A 14 15.06 9.35 -29.74
N ASN A 15 14.75 10.65 -29.90
CA ASN A 15 15.76 11.70 -29.97
C ASN A 15 16.40 11.95 -28.60
N ASP A 16 15.60 12.06 -27.54
CA ASP A 16 16.12 12.29 -26.19
C ASP A 16 16.95 11.09 -25.72
N MET A 17 16.53 9.85 -26.04
CA MET A 17 17.29 8.63 -25.74
C MET A 17 18.68 8.68 -26.39
N LEU A 18 18.77 9.13 -27.64
CA LEU A 18 20.05 9.30 -28.32
C LEU A 18 20.91 10.35 -27.63
N ASP A 19 20.34 11.52 -27.32
CA ASP A 19 21.06 12.62 -26.71
C ASP A 19 21.56 12.24 -25.32
N ILE A 20 20.74 11.55 -24.50
CA ILE A 20 21.12 11.05 -23.18
C ILE A 20 22.33 10.12 -23.29
N VAL A 21 22.30 9.10 -24.15
CA VAL A 21 23.35 8.09 -24.21
C VAL A 21 24.63 8.62 -24.88
N LEU A 22 24.50 9.45 -25.92
CA LEU A 22 25.65 10.05 -26.60
C LEU A 22 26.33 11.11 -25.71
N ASN A 23 25.56 11.95 -25.01
CA ASN A 23 26.12 12.89 -24.04
C ASN A 23 26.78 12.17 -22.86
N ARG A 24 26.16 11.09 -22.35
CA ARG A 24 26.76 10.23 -21.31
C ARG A 24 28.11 9.68 -21.77
N THR A 25 28.19 9.21 -23.01
CA THR A 25 29.43 8.72 -23.62
C THR A 25 30.48 9.83 -23.67
N GLN A 26 30.12 11.04 -24.11
CA GLN A 26 31.06 12.16 -24.22
C GLN A 26 31.58 12.64 -22.86
N ARG A 27 30.71 12.70 -21.84
CA ARG A 27 31.05 13.20 -20.50
C ARG A 27 31.82 12.19 -19.65
N LYS A 28 31.52 10.89 -19.77
CA LYS A 28 32.09 9.84 -18.90
C LYS A 28 33.32 9.14 -19.48
N THR A 29 33.58 9.26 -20.79
CA THR A 29 34.77 8.66 -21.42
C THR A 29 35.78 9.75 -21.83
N PRO A 30 37.09 9.48 -21.79
CA PRO A 30 38.09 10.47 -22.21
C PRO A 30 37.84 10.93 -23.66
N THR A 31 38.14 12.19 -23.97
CA THR A 31 37.79 12.82 -25.26
C THR A 31 39.00 13.15 -26.12
N VAL A 32 40.16 13.42 -25.51
CA VAL A 32 41.36 13.87 -26.21
C VAL A 32 42.29 12.70 -26.56
N ILE A 33 42.66 12.59 -27.84
CA ILE A 33 43.73 11.71 -28.33
C ILE A 33 44.53 12.44 -29.42
N ARG A 34 45.81 12.06 -29.61
CA ARG A 34 46.70 12.67 -30.62
C ARG A 34 47.16 11.61 -31.63
N PRO A 35 47.44 12.00 -32.90
CA PRO A 35 47.94 11.08 -33.93
C PRO A 35 49.25 10.37 -33.57
N GLY A 36 50.14 11.00 -32.81
CA GLY A 36 51.43 10.44 -32.41
C GLY A 36 51.37 9.40 -31.27
N PHE A 37 50.18 9.03 -30.78
CA PHE A 37 50.05 7.99 -29.76
C PHE A 37 50.22 6.58 -30.35
N LYS A 38 50.74 5.64 -29.55
CA LYS A 38 50.83 4.22 -29.92
C LYS A 38 49.47 3.70 -30.42
N ILE A 39 49.46 2.96 -31.53
CA ILE A 39 48.22 2.48 -32.17
C ILE A 39 47.32 1.67 -31.22
N GLN A 40 47.92 0.91 -30.30
CA GLN A 40 47.19 0.18 -29.25
C GLN A 40 46.32 1.11 -28.39
N ARG A 41 46.84 2.29 -28.02
CA ARG A 41 46.11 3.30 -27.24
C ARG A 41 44.96 3.91 -28.05
N ILE A 42 45.17 4.16 -29.34
CA ILE A 42 44.14 4.69 -30.25
C ILE A 42 43.01 3.66 -30.43
N ARG A 43 43.34 2.39 -30.66
CA ARG A 43 42.38 1.28 -30.77
C ARG A 43 41.56 1.15 -29.48
N ALA A 44 42.22 1.05 -28.33
CA ALA A 44 41.58 0.93 -27.03
C ALA A 44 40.65 2.12 -26.72
N PHE A 45 41.04 3.33 -27.08
CA PHE A 45 40.23 4.54 -26.90
C PHE A 45 38.89 4.45 -27.66
N TYR A 46 38.92 4.09 -28.94
CA TYR A 46 37.69 4.00 -29.74
C TYR A 46 36.86 2.75 -29.41
N MET A 47 37.49 1.63 -29.07
CA MET A 47 36.79 0.45 -28.56
C MET A 47 36.00 0.78 -27.28
N ARG A 48 36.61 1.51 -26.34
CA ARG A 48 35.94 1.93 -25.11
C ARG A 48 34.71 2.79 -25.40
N LYS A 49 34.79 3.72 -26.37
CA LYS A 49 33.63 4.53 -26.75
C LYS A 49 32.50 3.70 -27.34
N VAL A 50 32.78 2.81 -28.30
CA VAL A 50 31.75 1.95 -28.92
C VAL A 50 31.11 1.03 -27.87
N LYS A 51 31.93 0.39 -27.03
CA LYS A 51 31.45 -0.51 -25.97
C LYS A 51 30.59 0.23 -24.94
N PHE A 52 31.05 1.37 -24.44
CA PHE A 52 30.33 2.17 -23.44
C PHE A 52 29.00 2.71 -23.96
N THR A 53 28.92 3.12 -25.24
CA THR A 53 27.64 3.52 -25.83
C THR A 53 26.71 2.33 -26.01
N GLY A 54 27.21 1.19 -26.51
CA GLY A 54 26.40 -0.02 -26.66
C GLY A 54 25.80 -0.51 -25.34
N GLU A 55 26.62 -0.54 -24.28
CA GLU A 55 26.18 -0.86 -22.91
C GLU A 55 25.13 0.14 -22.40
N GLY A 56 25.30 1.44 -22.69
CA GLY A 56 24.33 2.44 -22.25
C GLY A 56 22.96 2.36 -22.91
N PHE A 57 22.89 1.98 -24.19
CA PHE A 57 21.60 1.68 -24.81
C PHE A 57 21.02 0.37 -24.28
N ALA A 58 21.85 -0.67 -24.14
CA ALA A 58 21.39 -1.98 -23.66
C ALA A 58 20.82 -1.90 -22.25
N GLU A 59 21.48 -1.18 -21.33
CA GLU A 59 21.02 -0.88 -19.97
C GLU A 59 19.64 -0.20 -20.00
N LYS A 60 19.50 0.89 -20.77
CA LYS A 60 18.21 1.60 -20.87
C LYS A 60 17.09 0.78 -21.48
N PHE A 61 17.39 -0.07 -22.45
CA PHE A 61 16.38 -0.97 -23.03
C PHE A 61 15.99 -2.08 -22.07
N ASP A 62 16.94 -2.57 -21.28
CA ASP A 62 16.68 -3.57 -20.25
C ASP A 62 15.80 -3.01 -19.13
N ASP A 63 16.05 -1.77 -18.69
CA ASP A 63 15.20 -1.05 -17.73
C ASP A 63 13.74 -0.96 -18.22
N ILE A 64 13.54 -0.64 -19.50
CA ILE A 64 12.21 -0.59 -20.12
C ILE A 64 11.58 -1.98 -20.11
N ILE A 65 12.26 -2.99 -20.66
CA ILE A 65 11.71 -4.35 -20.80
C ILE A 65 11.36 -4.96 -19.45
N ARG A 66 12.19 -4.75 -18.42
CA ARG A 66 11.96 -5.28 -17.07
C ARG A 66 10.93 -4.48 -16.28
N GLY A 67 10.85 -3.17 -16.51
CA GLY A 67 9.90 -2.30 -15.82
C GLY A 67 8.45 -2.58 -16.21
N PHE A 68 8.20 -2.86 -17.49
CA PHE A 68 6.86 -3.17 -17.97
C PHE A 68 6.40 -4.58 -17.56
N PRO A 69 5.14 -4.74 -17.09
CA PRO A 69 4.64 -6.05 -16.67
C PRO A 69 4.42 -6.98 -17.86
N ASN A 70 4.81 -8.25 -17.70
CA ASN A 70 4.52 -9.26 -18.71
C ASN A 70 3.03 -9.64 -18.66
N ILE A 71 2.23 -9.14 -19.60
CA ILE A 71 0.77 -9.35 -19.70
C ILE A 71 0.38 -10.84 -19.58
N ASN A 72 1.18 -11.76 -20.12
CA ASN A 72 0.84 -13.19 -20.11
C ASN A 72 0.94 -13.83 -18.73
N ASP A 73 1.79 -13.30 -17.83
CA ASP A 73 2.05 -13.87 -16.51
C ASP A 73 1.19 -13.20 -15.42
N LEU A 74 0.37 -12.21 -15.79
CA LEU A 74 -0.54 -11.51 -14.88
C LEU A 74 -1.80 -12.33 -14.57
N HIS A 75 -2.53 -11.90 -13.53
CA HIS A 75 -3.87 -12.43 -13.25
C HIS A 75 -4.75 -12.25 -14.50
N PRO A 76 -5.65 -13.20 -14.83
CA PRO A 76 -6.60 -13.05 -15.93
C PRO A 76 -7.33 -11.69 -15.92
N PHE A 77 -7.77 -11.23 -14.74
CA PHE A 77 -8.36 -9.89 -14.57
C PHE A 77 -7.48 -8.76 -15.13
N HIS A 78 -6.22 -8.66 -14.69
CA HIS A 78 -5.34 -7.58 -15.13
C HIS A 78 -4.91 -7.76 -16.59
N ARG A 79 -4.72 -9.00 -17.03
CA ARG A 79 -4.40 -9.32 -18.43
C ARG A 79 -5.50 -8.83 -19.37
N ASP A 80 -6.75 -9.16 -19.07
CA ASP A 80 -7.88 -8.86 -19.96
C ASP A 80 -8.28 -7.37 -19.85
N LEU A 81 -8.10 -6.75 -18.67
CA LEU A 81 -8.17 -5.30 -18.50
C LEU A 81 -7.12 -4.57 -19.36
N MET A 82 -5.86 -5.04 -19.33
CA MET A 82 -4.78 -4.46 -20.14
C MET A 82 -5.00 -4.68 -21.64
N ASP A 83 -5.57 -5.81 -22.03
CA ASP A 83 -5.90 -6.08 -23.44
C ASP A 83 -6.91 -5.04 -23.97
N THR A 84 -7.95 -4.77 -23.18
CA THR A 84 -8.98 -3.78 -23.51
C THR A 84 -8.45 -2.35 -23.56
N LEU A 85 -7.55 -2.00 -22.62
CA LEU A 85 -7.04 -0.63 -22.49
C LEU A 85 -5.91 -0.30 -23.47
N TYR A 86 -5.04 -1.27 -23.75
CA TYR A 86 -3.77 -1.02 -24.44
C TYR A 86 -3.61 -1.80 -25.73
N GLU A 87 -4.54 -2.68 -26.08
CA GLU A 87 -4.43 -3.63 -27.19
C GLU A 87 -3.19 -4.53 -27.03
N LYS A 88 -3.41 -5.77 -26.54
CA LYS A 88 -2.33 -6.70 -26.18
C LYS A 88 -1.33 -6.94 -27.32
N ASN A 89 -1.79 -6.97 -28.57
CA ASN A 89 -0.93 -7.18 -29.72
C ASN A 89 0.05 -6.02 -29.93
N HIS A 90 -0.46 -4.79 -29.93
CA HIS A 90 0.37 -3.60 -30.09
C HIS A 90 1.36 -3.43 -28.93
N TYR A 91 0.92 -3.73 -27.70
CA TYR A 91 1.78 -3.75 -26.52
C TYR A 91 2.97 -4.72 -26.67
N LYS A 92 2.68 -5.98 -27.02
CA LYS A 92 3.71 -7.02 -27.17
C LYS A 92 4.64 -6.73 -28.34
N VAL A 93 4.12 -6.27 -29.47
CA VAL A 93 4.93 -5.92 -30.65
C VAL A 93 5.88 -4.77 -30.30
N SER A 94 5.42 -3.76 -29.56
CA SER A 94 6.24 -2.62 -29.14
C SER A 94 7.39 -3.05 -28.22
N LEU A 95 7.12 -3.85 -27.18
CA LEU A 95 8.18 -4.38 -26.30
C LEU A 95 9.14 -5.33 -27.03
N ALA A 96 8.61 -6.17 -27.93
CA ALA A 96 9.43 -7.06 -28.75
C ALA A 96 10.36 -6.27 -29.71
N ALA A 97 9.90 -5.13 -30.23
CA ALA A 97 10.72 -4.24 -31.04
C ALA A 97 11.90 -3.67 -30.24
N VAL A 98 11.67 -3.25 -28.99
CA VAL A 98 12.73 -2.79 -28.08
C VAL A 98 13.72 -3.91 -27.76
N SER A 99 13.22 -5.11 -27.44
CA SER A 99 14.05 -6.29 -27.20
C SER A 99 14.92 -6.67 -28.40
N ARG A 100 14.34 -6.67 -29.61
CA ARG A 100 15.09 -6.90 -30.85
C ARG A 100 16.16 -5.82 -31.08
N ALA A 101 15.82 -4.56 -30.84
CA ALA A 101 16.77 -3.45 -30.98
C ALA A 101 17.95 -3.54 -30.00
N LYS A 102 17.72 -4.00 -28.77
CA LYS A 102 18.77 -4.30 -27.79
C LYS A 102 19.78 -5.31 -28.38
N THR A 103 19.29 -6.45 -28.86
CA THR A 103 20.14 -7.49 -29.46
C THR A 103 20.92 -6.99 -30.68
N LEU A 104 20.29 -6.17 -31.53
CA LEU A 104 20.95 -5.56 -32.69
C LEU A 104 22.06 -4.58 -32.29
N ILE A 105 21.84 -3.76 -31.26
CA ILE A 105 22.87 -2.83 -30.75
C ILE A 105 24.05 -3.61 -30.16
N GLU A 106 23.79 -4.67 -29.40
CA GLU A 106 24.84 -5.55 -28.86
C GLU A 106 25.65 -6.23 -29.97
N GLN A 107 24.99 -6.66 -31.05
CA GLN A 107 25.66 -7.21 -32.22
C GLN A 107 26.54 -6.16 -32.92
N VAL A 108 26.00 -4.97 -33.21
CA VAL A 108 26.77 -3.86 -33.79
C VAL A 108 27.97 -3.50 -32.91
N SER A 109 27.79 -3.42 -31.59
CA SER A 109 28.88 -3.16 -30.65
C SER A 109 29.99 -4.21 -30.77
N ARG A 110 29.62 -5.51 -30.72
CA ARG A 110 30.59 -6.62 -30.82
C ARG A 110 31.35 -6.63 -32.14
N ASP A 111 30.66 -6.43 -33.26
CA ASP A 111 31.27 -6.48 -34.59
C ASP A 111 32.22 -5.29 -34.82
N TYR A 112 31.83 -4.07 -34.46
CA TYR A 112 32.73 -2.91 -34.61
C TYR A 112 33.90 -2.94 -33.63
N VAL A 113 33.74 -3.49 -32.42
CA VAL A 113 34.87 -3.73 -31.51
C VAL A 113 35.84 -4.75 -32.11
N ARG A 114 35.35 -5.80 -32.78
CA ARG A 114 36.20 -6.77 -33.50
C ARG A 114 36.95 -6.10 -34.66
N LEU A 115 36.29 -5.29 -35.48
CA LEU A 115 36.90 -4.56 -36.59
C LEU A 115 37.95 -3.54 -36.12
N LEU A 116 37.70 -2.84 -35.00
CA LEU A 116 38.63 -1.88 -34.43
C LEU A 116 39.96 -2.49 -33.98
N LYS A 117 40.04 -3.82 -33.77
CA LYS A 117 41.31 -4.50 -33.43
C LYS A 117 42.35 -4.40 -34.54
N PHE A 118 41.91 -4.27 -35.78
CA PHE A 118 42.75 -4.23 -36.98
C PHE A 118 42.95 -2.83 -37.56
N GLY A 119 42.43 -1.77 -36.91
CA GLY A 119 42.58 -0.40 -37.41
C GLY A 119 44.03 0.07 -37.40
N GLN A 120 44.56 0.55 -38.52
CA GLN A 120 45.98 0.90 -38.67
C GLN A 120 46.27 2.38 -38.45
N SER A 121 45.26 3.25 -38.55
CA SER A 121 45.42 4.70 -38.39
C SER A 121 44.34 5.32 -37.51
N LEU A 122 44.63 6.52 -36.99
CA LEU A 122 43.68 7.35 -36.25
C LEU A 122 42.40 7.60 -37.08
N PHE A 123 42.57 7.95 -38.36
CA PHE A 123 41.46 8.26 -39.25
C PHE A 123 40.54 7.04 -39.45
N GLN A 124 41.12 5.86 -39.72
CA GLN A 124 40.36 4.63 -39.91
C GLN A 124 39.57 4.26 -38.63
N CYS A 125 40.21 4.34 -37.46
CA CYS A 125 39.53 4.06 -36.19
C CYS A 125 38.42 5.09 -35.88
N LYS A 126 38.63 6.37 -36.21
CA LYS A 126 37.62 7.44 -36.08
C LYS A 126 36.40 7.16 -36.95
N GLN A 127 36.60 6.73 -38.20
CA GLN A 127 35.50 6.39 -39.11
C GLN A 127 34.72 5.16 -38.63
N LEU A 128 35.41 4.09 -38.19
CA LEU A 128 34.77 2.90 -37.61
C LEU A 128 33.91 3.26 -36.39
N LYS A 129 34.42 4.13 -35.50
CA LYS A 129 33.63 4.62 -34.37
C LYS A 129 32.40 5.40 -34.82
N ARG A 130 32.53 6.31 -35.80
CA ARG A 130 31.39 7.08 -36.33
C ARG A 130 30.34 6.18 -36.95
N ALA A 131 30.76 5.18 -37.73
CA ALA A 131 29.86 4.20 -38.34
C ALA A 131 29.13 3.36 -37.28
N ALA A 132 29.83 2.88 -36.25
CA ALA A 132 29.23 2.12 -35.15
C ALA A 132 28.14 2.94 -34.43
N LEU A 133 28.46 4.15 -33.99
CA LEU A 133 27.50 5.03 -33.29
C LEU A 133 26.36 5.46 -34.20
N GLY A 134 26.63 5.71 -35.49
CA GLY A 134 25.62 6.03 -36.49
C GLY A 134 24.63 4.89 -36.69
N ARG A 135 25.11 3.63 -36.82
CA ARG A 135 24.24 2.45 -36.95
C ARG A 135 23.40 2.21 -35.70
N MET A 136 24.00 2.35 -34.50
CA MET A 136 23.24 2.33 -33.25
C MET A 136 22.16 3.41 -33.26
N ALA A 137 22.50 4.63 -33.67
CA ALA A 137 21.55 5.73 -33.70
C ALA A 137 20.39 5.49 -34.70
N THR A 138 20.68 4.91 -35.86
CA THR A 138 19.64 4.52 -36.83
C THR A 138 18.68 3.48 -36.24
N ILE A 139 19.16 2.52 -35.45
CA ILE A 139 18.30 1.54 -34.77
C ILE A 139 17.35 2.26 -33.80
N VAL A 140 17.85 3.17 -32.97
CA VAL A 140 17.02 3.91 -32.01
C VAL A 140 16.01 4.82 -32.71
N LYS A 141 16.39 5.50 -33.80
CA LYS A 141 15.47 6.34 -34.57
C LYS A 141 14.27 5.56 -35.14
N LYS A 142 14.46 4.27 -35.46
CA LYS A 142 13.36 3.39 -35.91
C LYS A 142 12.39 3.01 -34.78
N LEU A 143 12.74 3.25 -33.51
CA LEU A 143 11.87 3.01 -32.34
C LEU A 143 11.04 4.23 -31.94
N LYS A 144 10.91 5.24 -32.81
CA LYS A 144 10.16 6.47 -32.50
C LYS A 144 8.72 6.18 -32.04
N ASP A 145 7.97 5.41 -32.82
CA ASP A 145 6.55 5.15 -32.53
C ASP A 145 6.36 4.20 -31.33
N PRO A 146 7.12 3.07 -31.21
CA PRO A 146 7.07 2.24 -30.01
C PRO A 146 7.37 2.97 -28.71
N PHE A 147 8.35 3.89 -28.69
CA PHE A 147 8.66 4.66 -27.48
C PHE A 147 7.56 5.65 -27.11
N ALA A 148 6.98 6.33 -28.10
CA ALA A 148 5.87 7.24 -27.87
C ALA A 148 4.65 6.51 -27.28
N TYR A 149 4.31 5.34 -27.84
CA TYR A 149 3.24 4.50 -27.33
C TYR A 149 3.54 3.98 -25.91
N LEU A 150 4.74 3.42 -25.68
CA LEU A 150 5.10 2.88 -24.37
C LEU A 150 5.09 3.96 -23.27
N GLU A 151 5.51 5.19 -23.56
CA GLU A 151 5.44 6.28 -22.59
C GLU A 151 3.99 6.64 -22.24
N GLN A 152 3.08 6.67 -23.21
CA GLN A 152 1.64 6.90 -22.95
C GLN A 152 1.06 5.78 -22.08
N VAL A 153 1.37 4.51 -22.41
CA VAL A 153 0.95 3.36 -21.62
C VAL A 153 1.48 3.45 -20.20
N ARG A 154 2.76 3.80 -20.01
CA ARG A 154 3.39 3.96 -18.69
C ARG A 154 2.65 5.00 -17.83
N GLN A 155 2.37 6.17 -18.41
CA GLN A 155 1.69 7.26 -17.69
C GLN A 155 0.28 6.86 -17.26
N HIS A 156 -0.46 6.14 -18.11
CA HIS A 156 -1.80 5.66 -17.79
C HIS A 156 -1.76 4.50 -16.78
N LEU A 157 -0.84 3.54 -16.96
CA LEU A 157 -0.68 2.37 -16.10
C LEU A 157 -0.35 2.75 -14.64
N GLY A 158 0.46 3.80 -14.44
CA GLY A 158 0.78 4.34 -13.12
C GLY A 158 -0.43 4.96 -12.39
N ARG A 159 -1.49 5.33 -13.11
CA ARG A 159 -2.74 5.89 -12.55
C ARG A 159 -3.81 4.82 -12.31
N LEU A 160 -3.63 3.59 -12.80
CA LEU A 160 -4.59 2.53 -12.54
C LEU A 160 -4.71 2.24 -11.03
N PRO A 161 -5.93 2.01 -10.53
CA PRO A 161 -6.13 1.69 -9.13
C PRO A 161 -5.56 0.30 -8.81
N SER A 162 -5.08 0.15 -7.58
CA SER A 162 -4.63 -1.14 -7.05
C SER A 162 -5.84 -2.00 -6.70
N ILE A 163 -6.10 -3.05 -7.46
CA ILE A 163 -7.18 -4.01 -7.22
C ILE A 163 -6.57 -5.37 -6.98
N ASP A 164 -6.83 -5.99 -5.81
CA ASP A 164 -6.49 -7.40 -5.59
C ASP A 164 -7.70 -8.29 -5.93
N PRO A 165 -7.64 -9.13 -6.98
CA PRO A 165 -8.75 -9.98 -7.40
C PRO A 165 -9.19 -11.04 -6.37
N ASN A 166 -8.34 -11.36 -5.39
CA ASN A 166 -8.61 -12.40 -4.40
C ASN A 166 -9.20 -11.85 -3.09
N THR A 167 -9.10 -10.54 -2.86
CA THR A 167 -9.62 -9.91 -1.64
C THR A 167 -11.13 -9.71 -1.69
N ARG A 168 -11.73 -9.42 -0.52
CA ARG A 168 -13.18 -9.24 -0.38
C ARG A 168 -13.62 -7.99 -1.11
N THR A 169 -14.34 -8.20 -2.20
CA THR A 169 -14.71 -7.15 -3.14
C THR A 169 -16.23 -7.01 -3.19
N LEU A 170 -16.74 -5.79 -3.11
CA LEU A 170 -18.09 -5.44 -3.54
C LEU A 170 -17.98 -4.79 -4.92
N LEU A 171 -18.70 -5.32 -5.90
CA LEU A 171 -18.72 -4.76 -7.25
C LEU A 171 -20.05 -4.07 -7.48
N ILE A 172 -20.04 -2.79 -7.80
CA ILE A 172 -21.24 -1.96 -7.98
C ILE A 172 -21.47 -1.82 -9.48
N CYS A 173 -22.53 -2.45 -10.01
CA CYS A 173 -22.85 -2.44 -11.43
C CYS A 173 -24.32 -2.07 -11.68
N GLY A 174 -24.65 -1.73 -12.93
CA GLY A 174 -25.98 -1.26 -13.34
C GLY A 174 -25.89 -0.23 -14.45
N TYR A 175 -27.04 0.30 -14.88
CA TYR A 175 -27.12 1.33 -15.93
C TYR A 175 -26.35 2.61 -15.56
N PRO A 176 -25.97 3.47 -16.53
CA PRO A 176 -25.53 4.84 -16.26
C PRO A 176 -26.56 5.60 -15.41
N ASN A 177 -26.11 6.61 -14.64
CA ASN A 177 -26.97 7.54 -13.88
C ASN A 177 -27.91 6.96 -12.79
N VAL A 178 -27.82 5.66 -12.48
CA VAL A 178 -28.60 5.03 -11.38
C VAL A 178 -28.07 5.33 -9.96
N GLY A 179 -26.95 6.06 -9.84
CA GLY A 179 -26.37 6.46 -8.55
C GLY A 179 -25.29 5.54 -7.97
N LYS A 180 -24.63 4.71 -8.79
CA LYS A 180 -23.52 3.82 -8.40
C LYS A 180 -22.35 4.57 -7.74
N SER A 181 -21.87 5.62 -8.41
CA SER A 181 -20.75 6.43 -7.94
C SER A 181 -21.09 7.22 -6.67
N SER A 182 -22.34 7.69 -6.55
CA SER A 182 -22.86 8.30 -5.32
C SER A 182 -22.82 7.32 -4.16
N PHE A 183 -23.28 6.08 -4.38
CA PHE A 183 -23.22 5.05 -3.35
C PHE A 183 -21.78 4.77 -2.90
N LEU A 184 -20.83 4.63 -3.85
CA LEU A 184 -19.41 4.43 -3.52
C LEU A 184 -18.86 5.57 -2.65
N ARG A 185 -19.26 6.82 -2.94
CA ARG A 185 -18.90 8.01 -2.17
C ARG A 185 -19.52 8.03 -0.76
N CYS A 186 -20.76 7.54 -0.59
CA CYS A 186 -21.38 7.44 0.73
C CYS A 186 -20.74 6.36 1.61
N ILE A 187 -20.35 5.22 1.01
CA ILE A 187 -19.80 4.08 1.78
C ILE A 187 -18.28 4.13 1.99
N THR A 188 -17.56 4.97 1.25
CA THR A 188 -16.09 5.05 1.31
C THR A 188 -15.59 6.51 1.23
N LYS A 189 -14.31 6.73 1.55
CA LYS A 189 -13.65 8.04 1.34
C LYS A 189 -13.15 8.25 -0.08
N ALA A 190 -13.65 7.49 -1.06
CA ALA A 190 -13.24 7.64 -2.45
C ALA A 190 -13.80 8.95 -3.03
N ASP A 191 -12.93 9.74 -3.66
CA ASP A 191 -13.32 10.94 -4.37
C ASP A 191 -13.67 10.57 -5.82
N VAL A 192 -14.96 10.43 -6.08
CA VAL A 192 -15.50 10.06 -7.40
C VAL A 192 -16.42 11.17 -7.88
N GLU A 193 -16.24 11.58 -9.13
CA GLU A 193 -17.06 12.61 -9.74
C GLU A 193 -18.47 12.08 -10.02
N VAL A 194 -19.48 12.81 -9.56
CA VAL A 194 -20.89 12.49 -9.77
C VAL A 194 -21.52 13.61 -10.58
N GLN A 195 -21.95 13.30 -11.81
CA GLN A 195 -22.58 14.24 -12.72
C GLN A 195 -23.87 13.63 -13.28
N PRO A 196 -24.85 14.46 -13.71
CA PRO A 196 -26.16 13.96 -14.16
C PRO A 196 -26.14 13.36 -15.57
N TYR A 197 -25.03 13.45 -16.32
CA TYR A 197 -24.91 12.89 -17.67
C TYR A 197 -24.23 11.52 -17.67
N ALA A 198 -24.63 10.65 -18.61
CA ALA A 198 -24.12 9.29 -18.70
C ALA A 198 -22.60 9.23 -18.97
N PHE A 199 -21.98 8.11 -18.59
CA PHE A 199 -20.55 7.85 -18.75
C PHE A 199 -19.62 8.85 -18.03
N THR A 200 -20.07 9.42 -16.89
CA THR A 200 -19.19 10.16 -15.97
C THR A 200 -17.99 9.31 -15.56
N THR A 201 -18.23 8.04 -15.25
CA THR A 201 -17.21 7.05 -14.90
C THR A 201 -16.77 6.26 -16.13
N LYS A 202 -15.54 6.51 -16.61
CA LYS A 202 -14.93 5.83 -17.78
C LYS A 202 -13.93 4.72 -17.44
N ALA A 203 -13.60 4.58 -16.16
CA ALA A 203 -12.66 3.60 -15.63
C ALA A 203 -13.22 3.01 -14.33
N LEU A 204 -12.65 1.89 -13.88
CA LEU A 204 -12.98 1.32 -12.58
C LEU A 204 -12.45 2.24 -11.46
N TYR A 205 -13.30 2.65 -10.52
CA TYR A 205 -12.89 3.35 -9.30
C TYR A 205 -12.93 2.41 -8.10
N VAL A 206 -12.00 2.58 -7.17
CA VAL A 206 -11.88 1.73 -5.99
C VAL A 206 -11.98 2.57 -4.74
N GLY A 207 -12.91 2.22 -3.86
CA GLY A 207 -13.00 2.71 -2.50
C GLY A 207 -12.68 1.61 -1.50
N HIS A 208 -12.08 1.97 -0.37
CA HIS A 208 -11.83 1.04 0.72
C HIS A 208 -12.66 1.43 1.94
N PHE A 209 -13.14 0.42 2.65
CA PHE A 209 -13.83 0.58 3.92
C PHE A 209 -13.57 -0.62 4.83
N ASP A 210 -13.83 -0.44 6.12
CA ASP A 210 -13.64 -1.46 7.13
C ASP A 210 -15.01 -1.92 7.66
N TYR A 211 -15.19 -3.24 7.74
CA TYR A 211 -16.40 -3.86 8.28
C TYR A 211 -16.02 -5.12 9.06
N LYS A 212 -16.53 -5.27 10.30
CA LYS A 212 -16.16 -6.36 11.22
C LYS A 212 -14.65 -6.57 11.36
N TYR A 213 -13.89 -5.47 11.48
CA TYR A 213 -12.42 -5.47 11.57
C TYR A 213 -11.71 -6.05 10.34
N LEU A 214 -12.39 -6.13 9.20
CA LEU A 214 -11.86 -6.63 7.95
C LEU A 214 -11.88 -5.53 6.90
N ARG A 215 -10.78 -5.44 6.14
CA ARG A 215 -10.68 -4.55 4.97
C ARG A 215 -11.49 -5.11 3.80
N PHE A 216 -12.37 -4.28 3.25
CA PHE A 216 -13.09 -4.52 2.01
C PHE A 216 -12.67 -3.51 0.94
N GLN A 217 -12.82 -3.91 -0.32
CA GLN A 217 -12.74 -3.00 -1.46
C GLN A 217 -14.11 -2.93 -2.14
N ALA A 218 -14.60 -1.73 -2.40
CA ALA A 218 -15.76 -1.47 -3.25
C ALA A 218 -15.25 -0.96 -4.59
N ILE A 219 -15.75 -1.53 -5.68
CA ILE A 219 -15.36 -1.16 -7.03
C ILE A 219 -16.59 -0.64 -7.76
N ASP A 220 -16.53 0.62 -8.15
CA ASP A 220 -17.52 1.24 -9.02
C ASP A 220 -17.15 0.99 -10.47
N THR A 221 -18.12 0.49 -11.25
CA THR A 221 -17.92 0.16 -12.66
C THR A 221 -18.58 1.21 -13.55
N PRO A 222 -18.00 1.52 -14.73
CA PRO A 222 -18.73 2.20 -15.79
C PRO A 222 -20.10 1.55 -16.04
N GLY A 223 -21.11 2.37 -16.37
CA GLY A 223 -22.45 1.87 -16.67
C GLY A 223 -22.44 0.90 -17.84
N ILE A 224 -23.19 -0.20 -17.71
CA ILE A 224 -23.32 -1.23 -18.75
C ILE A 224 -24.65 -1.01 -19.49
N LEU A 225 -24.63 -1.19 -20.81
CA LEU A 225 -25.82 -1.16 -21.66
C LEU A 225 -26.12 -2.57 -22.21
N ASP A 226 -27.39 -2.87 -22.45
CA ASP A 226 -27.86 -4.15 -22.99
C ASP A 226 -27.65 -4.22 -24.51
N ARG A 227 -26.41 -4.51 -24.92
CA ARG A 227 -26.02 -4.77 -26.31
C ARG A 227 -25.17 -6.04 -26.40
N PRO A 228 -25.09 -6.70 -27.58
CA PRO A 228 -24.23 -7.86 -27.76
C PRO A 228 -22.78 -7.54 -27.35
N THR A 229 -22.08 -8.53 -26.77
CA THR A 229 -20.71 -8.35 -26.28
C THR A 229 -19.76 -7.85 -27.37
N ASP A 230 -19.97 -8.27 -28.62
CA ASP A 230 -19.14 -7.89 -29.77
C ASP A 230 -19.29 -6.41 -30.19
N GLU A 231 -20.37 -5.75 -29.74
CA GLU A 231 -20.66 -4.34 -30.00
C GLU A 231 -20.38 -3.44 -28.79
N MET A 232 -19.90 -4.01 -27.68
CA MET A 232 -19.59 -3.25 -26.47
C MET A 232 -18.33 -2.42 -26.63
N ASN A 233 -18.35 -1.21 -26.08
CA ASN A 233 -17.18 -0.33 -26.12
C ASN A 233 -16.12 -0.79 -25.10
N ASN A 234 -14.86 -0.39 -25.29
CA ASN A 234 -13.76 -0.66 -24.36
C ASN A 234 -14.05 -0.22 -22.90
N ILE A 235 -14.91 0.78 -22.70
CA ILE A 235 -15.32 1.24 -21.37
C ILE A 235 -16.23 0.21 -20.68
N GLU A 236 -17.21 -0.35 -21.41
CA GLU A 236 -18.14 -1.35 -20.86
C GLU A 236 -17.48 -2.70 -20.67
N MET A 237 -16.56 -3.06 -21.56
CA MET A 237 -15.78 -4.30 -21.45
C MET A 237 -14.98 -4.36 -20.15
N GLN A 238 -14.52 -3.24 -19.61
CA GLN A 238 -13.90 -3.19 -18.28
C GLN A 238 -14.85 -3.68 -17.18
N SER A 239 -16.12 -3.27 -17.23
CA SER A 239 -17.15 -3.71 -16.29
C SER A 239 -17.43 -5.20 -16.44
N ILE A 240 -17.51 -5.72 -17.68
CA ILE A 240 -17.69 -7.16 -17.94
C ILE A 240 -16.54 -7.99 -17.38
N TYR A 241 -15.28 -7.61 -17.62
CA TYR A 241 -14.12 -8.31 -17.08
C TYR A 241 -14.03 -8.22 -15.55
N ALA A 242 -14.41 -7.07 -14.97
CA ALA A 242 -14.51 -6.94 -13.52
C ALA A 242 -15.55 -7.89 -12.94
N ILE A 243 -16.75 -7.96 -13.54
CA ILE A 243 -17.79 -8.92 -13.13
C ILE A 243 -17.28 -10.34 -13.32
N ALA A 244 -16.64 -10.69 -14.45
CA ALA A 244 -16.24 -12.05 -14.76
C ALA A 244 -15.15 -12.58 -13.81
N HIS A 245 -14.08 -11.81 -13.59
CA HIS A 245 -12.86 -12.32 -12.93
C HIS A 245 -12.78 -12.04 -11.43
N LEU A 246 -13.47 -11.02 -10.92
CA LEU A 246 -13.36 -10.66 -9.51
C LEU A 246 -14.24 -11.57 -8.64
N ARG A 247 -13.66 -12.06 -7.54
CA ARG A 247 -14.40 -12.83 -6.53
C ARG A 247 -15.13 -11.88 -5.58
N SER A 248 -16.22 -11.32 -6.07
CA SER A 248 -17.00 -10.28 -5.41
C SER A 248 -18.42 -10.72 -5.04
N CYS A 249 -19.05 -9.94 -4.16
CA CYS A 249 -20.49 -9.80 -4.16
C CYS A 249 -20.87 -8.69 -5.15
N VAL A 250 -21.78 -8.99 -6.06
CA VAL A 250 -22.25 -8.06 -7.09
C VAL A 250 -23.48 -7.33 -6.56
N LEU A 251 -23.40 -6.01 -6.50
CA LEU A 251 -24.51 -5.12 -6.20
C LEU A 251 -25.04 -4.56 -7.52
N TYR A 252 -26.21 -5.04 -7.95
CA TYR A 252 -26.87 -4.57 -9.16
C TYR A 252 -27.81 -3.41 -8.81
N PHE A 253 -27.45 -2.20 -9.21
CA PHE A 253 -28.21 -0.98 -8.94
C PHE A 253 -29.30 -0.76 -9.99
N MET A 254 -30.53 -0.58 -9.52
CA MET A 254 -31.69 -0.20 -10.30
C MET A 254 -32.23 1.15 -9.83
N ASP A 255 -32.81 1.90 -10.75
CA ASP A 255 -33.48 3.17 -10.51
C ASP A 255 -34.92 3.08 -11.02
N LEU A 256 -35.89 3.02 -10.09
CA LEU A 256 -37.31 2.87 -10.44
C LEU A 256 -37.95 4.18 -10.89
N SER A 257 -37.27 5.32 -10.73
CA SER A 257 -37.81 6.63 -11.13
C SER A 257 -37.69 6.91 -12.63
N GLU A 258 -36.96 6.06 -13.37
CA GLU A 258 -36.62 6.22 -14.79
C GLU A 258 -35.83 7.51 -15.13
N GLN A 259 -35.46 8.31 -14.13
CA GLN A 259 -34.64 9.52 -14.30
C GLN A 259 -33.23 9.23 -14.83
N CYS A 260 -32.77 7.97 -14.75
CA CYS A 260 -31.52 7.54 -15.37
C CYS A 260 -31.57 7.52 -16.91
N GLY A 261 -32.75 7.74 -17.52
CA GLY A 261 -32.95 7.74 -18.97
C GLY A 261 -33.23 6.35 -19.56
N PHE A 262 -33.55 5.36 -18.72
CA PHE A 262 -33.83 3.98 -19.11
C PHE A 262 -35.04 3.44 -18.34
N SER A 263 -35.90 2.70 -19.03
CA SER A 263 -37.12 2.15 -18.42
C SER A 263 -36.83 1.00 -17.46
N ILE A 264 -37.77 0.71 -16.57
CA ILE A 264 -37.67 -0.45 -15.65
C ILE A 264 -37.50 -1.76 -16.44
N GLU A 265 -38.19 -1.90 -17.57
CA GLU A 265 -38.10 -3.07 -18.45
C GLU A 265 -36.67 -3.27 -18.99
N GLN A 266 -36.03 -2.19 -19.45
CA GLN A 266 -34.64 -2.24 -19.93
C GLN A 266 -33.68 -2.66 -18.80
N GLN A 267 -33.89 -2.11 -17.60
CA GLN A 267 -33.10 -2.46 -16.41
C GLN A 267 -33.23 -3.92 -16.02
N VAL A 268 -34.43 -4.50 -16.08
CA VAL A 268 -34.66 -5.93 -15.82
C VAL A 268 -34.08 -6.80 -16.94
N LYS A 269 -34.21 -6.38 -18.19
CA LYS A 269 -33.64 -7.10 -19.34
C LYS A 269 -32.12 -7.22 -19.25
N LEU A 270 -31.42 -6.12 -18.93
CA LEU A 270 -29.98 -6.14 -18.72
C LEU A 270 -29.58 -7.10 -17.60
N PHE A 271 -30.32 -7.12 -16.47
CA PHE A 271 -30.04 -8.05 -15.38
C PHE A 271 -30.06 -9.51 -15.86
N HIS A 272 -31.07 -9.87 -16.66
CA HIS A 272 -31.18 -11.21 -17.23
C HIS A 272 -30.10 -11.52 -18.27
N SER A 273 -29.64 -10.53 -19.06
CA SER A 273 -28.58 -10.73 -20.04
C SER A 273 -27.21 -10.96 -19.39
N ILE A 274 -26.89 -10.25 -18.30
CA ILE A 274 -25.62 -10.41 -17.56
C ILE A 274 -25.67 -11.49 -16.47
N LYS A 275 -26.85 -12.02 -16.13
CA LYS A 275 -27.05 -13.11 -15.15
C LYS A 275 -26.05 -14.28 -15.29
N PRO A 276 -25.69 -14.76 -16.50
CA PRO A 276 -24.70 -15.84 -16.63
C PRO A 276 -23.33 -15.51 -16.01
N LEU A 277 -22.94 -14.23 -15.97
CA LEU A 277 -21.67 -13.78 -15.39
C LEU A 277 -21.69 -13.81 -13.85
N PHE A 278 -22.87 -13.91 -13.24
CA PHE A 278 -23.07 -14.01 -11.79
C PHE A 278 -22.93 -15.43 -11.26
N ALA A 279 -22.62 -16.40 -12.11
CA ALA A 279 -22.35 -17.77 -11.67
C ALA A 279 -21.27 -17.79 -10.58
N ASN A 280 -21.56 -18.49 -9.48
CA ASN A 280 -20.72 -18.58 -8.28
C ASN A 280 -20.46 -17.23 -7.57
N LYS A 281 -21.30 -16.22 -7.77
CA LYS A 281 -21.23 -14.93 -7.08
C LYS A 281 -22.50 -14.66 -6.29
N SER A 282 -22.34 -14.01 -5.14
CA SER A 282 -23.47 -13.51 -4.38
C SER A 282 -24.00 -12.24 -5.04
N VAL A 283 -25.29 -12.21 -5.36
CA VAL A 283 -25.94 -11.05 -5.99
C VAL A 283 -26.88 -10.38 -4.98
N LEU A 284 -26.82 -9.06 -4.94
CA LEU A 284 -27.74 -8.20 -4.21
C LEU A 284 -28.25 -7.14 -5.19
N VAL A 285 -29.56 -7.07 -5.39
CA VAL A 285 -30.19 -6.03 -6.20
C VAL A 285 -30.54 -4.87 -5.28
N VAL A 286 -30.10 -3.68 -5.67
CA VAL A 286 -30.24 -2.46 -4.87
C VAL A 286 -31.09 -1.48 -5.67
N ILE A 287 -32.27 -1.18 -5.15
CA ILE A 287 -33.18 -0.18 -5.71
C ILE A 287 -32.82 1.15 -5.07
N ASN A 288 -32.26 2.07 -5.86
CA ASN A 288 -31.84 3.39 -5.43
C ASN A 288 -32.93 4.44 -5.74
N LYS A 289 -32.75 5.65 -5.19
CA LYS A 289 -33.66 6.82 -5.35
C LYS A 289 -35.07 6.59 -4.81
N THR A 290 -35.17 5.84 -3.71
CA THR A 290 -36.46 5.52 -3.06
C THR A 290 -37.12 6.71 -2.37
N ASP A 291 -36.39 7.82 -2.28
CA ASP A 291 -36.91 9.14 -1.91
C ASP A 291 -37.88 9.71 -2.96
N ILE A 292 -37.80 9.25 -4.21
CA ILE A 292 -38.64 9.70 -5.32
C ILE A 292 -39.82 8.76 -5.53
N ILE A 293 -39.56 7.46 -5.63
CA ILE A 293 -40.57 6.43 -5.88
C ILE A 293 -40.23 5.13 -5.16
N LYS A 294 -41.21 4.51 -4.51
CA LYS A 294 -41.05 3.20 -3.86
C LYS A 294 -41.66 2.10 -4.72
N ILE A 295 -41.29 0.85 -4.45
CA ILE A 295 -41.85 -0.32 -5.16
C ILE A 295 -43.37 -0.38 -5.01
N GLU A 296 -43.89 0.01 -3.85
CA GLU A 296 -45.32 0.00 -3.53
C GLU A 296 -46.13 0.98 -4.41
N ASP A 297 -45.48 2.04 -4.88
CA ASP A 297 -46.11 3.09 -5.70
C ASP A 297 -46.13 2.73 -7.20
N LEU A 298 -45.44 1.65 -7.60
CA LEU A 298 -45.36 1.23 -9.00
C LEU A 298 -46.62 0.48 -9.46
N GLU A 299 -46.92 0.59 -10.76
CA GLU A 299 -47.94 -0.23 -11.42
C GLU A 299 -47.65 -1.74 -11.28
N GLN A 300 -48.72 -2.55 -11.28
CA GLN A 300 -48.61 -4.00 -11.11
C GLN A 300 -47.70 -4.66 -12.17
N SER A 301 -47.72 -4.15 -13.41
CA SER A 301 -46.86 -4.59 -14.51
C SER A 301 -45.37 -4.46 -14.17
N SER A 302 -44.97 -3.31 -13.63
CA SER A 302 -43.59 -3.01 -13.23
C SER A 302 -43.18 -3.80 -11.99
N GLN A 303 -44.09 -3.97 -11.02
CA GLN A 303 -43.85 -4.85 -9.88
C GLN A 303 -43.62 -6.30 -10.31
N ASP A 304 -44.38 -6.79 -11.30
CA ASP A 304 -44.24 -8.15 -11.81
C ASP A 304 -42.89 -8.35 -12.51
N LEU A 305 -42.39 -7.34 -13.23
CA LEU A 305 -41.02 -7.33 -13.77
C LEU A 305 -39.98 -7.45 -12.65
N ILE A 306 -40.11 -6.72 -11.54
CA ILE A 306 -39.18 -6.81 -10.40
C ILE A 306 -39.26 -8.20 -9.73
N LYS A 307 -40.46 -8.80 -9.65
CA LYS A 307 -40.62 -10.18 -9.15
C LYS A 307 -39.84 -11.19 -10.00
N THR A 308 -39.69 -10.99 -11.31
CA THR A 308 -38.87 -11.88 -12.15
C THR A 308 -37.40 -11.92 -11.71
N VAL A 309 -36.87 -10.78 -11.25
CA VAL A 309 -35.51 -10.67 -10.70
C VAL A 309 -35.43 -11.34 -9.33
N MET A 310 -36.45 -11.14 -8.48
CA MET A 310 -36.55 -11.75 -7.15
C MET A 310 -36.62 -13.29 -7.20
N ASN A 311 -37.27 -13.84 -8.22
CA ASN A 311 -37.40 -15.28 -8.40
C ASN A 311 -36.10 -15.97 -8.81
N VAL A 312 -35.04 -15.20 -9.12
CA VAL A 312 -33.72 -15.78 -9.42
C VAL A 312 -33.08 -16.30 -8.12
N PRO A 313 -32.68 -17.59 -8.05
CA PRO A 313 -32.12 -18.17 -6.84
C PRO A 313 -30.90 -17.39 -6.32
N GLY A 314 -30.91 -17.08 -5.02
CA GLY A 314 -29.80 -16.40 -4.36
C GLY A 314 -29.74 -14.89 -4.57
N VAL A 315 -30.72 -14.29 -5.26
CA VAL A 315 -30.88 -12.82 -5.37
C VAL A 315 -31.73 -12.33 -4.20
N GLU A 316 -31.30 -11.21 -3.61
CA GLU A 316 -32.07 -10.47 -2.61
C GLU A 316 -32.22 -9.03 -3.08
N ILE A 317 -33.32 -8.37 -2.75
CA ILE A 317 -33.61 -6.99 -3.11
C ILE A 317 -33.57 -6.12 -1.86
N MET A 318 -32.93 -4.96 -1.94
CA MET A 318 -32.98 -3.92 -0.91
C MET A 318 -33.24 -2.54 -1.52
N GLN A 319 -33.94 -1.69 -0.78
CA GLN A 319 -34.22 -0.30 -1.12
C GLN A 319 -33.23 0.63 -0.42
N THR A 320 -32.79 1.71 -1.06
CA THR A 320 -31.90 2.72 -0.47
C THR A 320 -32.09 4.07 -1.15
N SER A 321 -31.72 5.15 -0.45
CA SER A 321 -31.56 6.48 -1.02
C SER A 321 -30.19 7.03 -0.68
N CYS A 322 -29.37 7.29 -1.69
CA CYS A 322 -28.08 7.97 -1.52
C CYS A 322 -28.25 9.49 -1.30
N TYR A 323 -29.45 10.05 -1.46
CA TYR A 323 -29.70 11.48 -1.25
C TYR A 323 -29.89 11.81 0.24
N HIS A 324 -30.64 10.96 0.96
CA HIS A 324 -30.86 11.09 2.40
C HIS A 324 -29.95 10.19 3.26
N ASP A 325 -28.97 9.53 2.64
CA ASP A 325 -28.16 8.45 3.25
C ASP A 325 -29.02 7.35 3.90
N ASP A 326 -30.23 7.14 3.39
CA ASP A 326 -31.17 6.17 3.92
C ASP A 326 -30.82 4.76 3.46
N ASN A 327 -30.72 3.85 4.43
CA ASN A 327 -30.42 2.44 4.26
C ASN A 327 -29.06 2.08 3.62
N VAL A 328 -28.23 3.07 3.25
CA VAL A 328 -26.95 2.88 2.54
C VAL A 328 -26.02 1.90 3.30
N MET A 329 -25.91 2.09 4.62
CA MET A 329 -25.06 1.26 5.46
C MET A 329 -25.62 -0.15 5.66
N GLN A 330 -26.95 -0.32 5.65
CA GLN A 330 -27.55 -1.65 5.78
C GLN A 330 -27.33 -2.47 4.51
N VAL A 331 -27.47 -1.86 3.32
CA VAL A 331 -27.13 -2.48 2.03
C VAL A 331 -25.68 -2.97 2.03
N ARG A 332 -24.75 -2.09 2.42
CA ARG A 332 -23.32 -2.43 2.55
C ARG A 332 -23.09 -3.61 3.50
N ASN A 333 -23.68 -3.56 4.70
CA ASN A 333 -23.53 -4.59 5.72
C ASN A 333 -24.06 -5.93 5.20
N LYS A 334 -25.25 -5.95 4.60
CA LYS A 334 -25.87 -7.15 4.04
C LYS A 334 -25.02 -7.77 2.92
N ALA A 335 -24.50 -6.94 2.01
CA ALA A 335 -23.58 -7.40 0.97
C ALA A 335 -22.29 -8.01 1.54
N CYS A 336 -21.74 -7.40 2.60
CA CYS A 336 -20.56 -7.92 3.29
C CYS A 336 -20.82 -9.26 3.96
N GLU A 337 -21.93 -9.40 4.70
CA GLU A 337 -22.30 -10.67 5.35
C GLU A 337 -22.48 -11.77 4.31
N LYS A 338 -23.20 -11.49 3.22
CA LYS A 338 -23.43 -12.47 2.15
C LYS A 338 -22.12 -12.95 1.53
N LEU A 339 -21.18 -12.03 1.30
CA LEU A 339 -19.84 -12.38 0.82
C LEU A 339 -19.02 -13.17 1.85
N LEU A 340 -19.12 -12.83 3.12
CA LEU A 340 -18.43 -13.54 4.20
C LEU A 340 -18.94 -14.97 4.33
N THR A 341 -20.25 -15.19 4.31
CA THR A 341 -20.86 -16.53 4.34
C THR A 341 -20.33 -17.40 3.20
N ALA A 342 -20.40 -16.91 1.95
CA ALA A 342 -19.90 -17.64 0.78
C ALA A 342 -18.39 -17.96 0.89
N ARG A 343 -17.59 -17.03 1.43
CA ARG A 343 -16.15 -17.25 1.62
C ARG A 343 -15.84 -18.23 2.75
N ILE A 344 -16.60 -18.21 3.84
CA ILE A 344 -16.44 -19.15 4.95
C ILE A 344 -16.79 -20.55 4.47
N GLU A 345 -17.90 -20.73 3.77
CA GLU A 345 -18.28 -22.03 3.16
C GLU A 345 -17.19 -22.57 2.23
N GLN A 346 -16.62 -21.72 1.36
CA GLN A 346 -15.51 -22.12 0.50
C GLN A 346 -14.26 -22.49 1.30
N LYS A 347 -13.98 -21.78 2.39
CA LYS A 347 -12.81 -22.04 3.26
C LYS A 347 -12.98 -23.34 4.06
N LEU A 348 -14.19 -23.66 4.51
CA LEU A 348 -14.52 -24.90 5.22
C LEU A 348 -14.28 -26.15 4.36
N LYS A 349 -14.44 -26.06 3.04
CA LYS A 349 -14.07 -27.14 2.10
C LYS A 349 -12.57 -27.49 2.14
N GLY A 350 -11.71 -26.58 2.62
CA GLY A 350 -10.25 -26.76 2.71
C GLY A 350 -9.78 -27.17 4.11
N THR A 351 -9.98 -28.44 4.48
CA THR A 351 -9.76 -28.98 5.84
C THR A 351 -8.40 -28.63 6.44
N ALA A 352 -7.31 -28.73 5.67
CA ALA A 352 -5.95 -28.47 6.17
C ALA A 352 -5.73 -27.03 6.67
N ARG A 353 -6.29 -26.03 5.98
CA ARG A 353 -6.12 -24.62 6.37
C ARG A 353 -6.96 -24.25 7.58
N VAL A 354 -8.13 -24.88 7.73
CA VAL A 354 -9.02 -24.66 8.87
C VAL A 354 -8.38 -25.20 10.14
N ASN A 355 -7.81 -26.41 10.10
CA ASN A 355 -7.15 -27.04 11.25
C ASN A 355 -6.01 -26.18 11.82
N ASN A 356 -5.21 -25.54 10.96
CA ASN A 356 -4.14 -24.63 11.39
C ASN A 356 -4.63 -23.35 12.09
N ILE A 357 -5.93 -23.02 11.95
CA ILE A 357 -6.54 -21.81 12.53
C ILE A 357 -7.39 -22.16 13.78
N LEU A 358 -7.80 -23.42 13.94
CA LEU A 358 -8.64 -23.85 15.06
C LEU A 358 -8.02 -23.51 16.42
N ASN A 359 -6.69 -23.62 16.56
CA ASN A 359 -5.96 -23.24 17.77
C ASN A 359 -6.11 -21.75 18.15
N LYS A 360 -6.35 -20.86 17.18
CA LYS A 360 -6.57 -19.42 17.42
C LYS A 360 -8.03 -19.09 17.74
N ILE A 361 -8.96 -19.92 17.28
CA ILE A 361 -10.41 -19.75 17.52
C ILE A 361 -10.80 -20.36 18.87
N HIS A 362 -10.10 -21.43 19.28
CA HIS A 362 -10.34 -22.10 20.53
C HIS A 362 -10.02 -21.19 21.74
N VAL A 363 -11.06 -20.84 22.49
CA VAL A 363 -10.93 -20.15 23.78
C VAL A 363 -10.82 -21.21 24.87
N SER A 364 -9.71 -21.23 25.59
CA SER A 364 -9.49 -22.17 26.68
C SER A 364 -10.33 -21.79 27.89
N THR A 365 -11.12 -22.73 28.39
CA THR A 365 -11.91 -22.55 29.61
C THR A 365 -11.13 -23.09 30.81
N PRO A 366 -10.85 -22.27 31.83
CA PRO A 366 -10.14 -22.73 33.02
C PRO A 366 -11.03 -23.74 33.78
N GLN A 367 -10.46 -24.88 34.14
CA GLN A 367 -11.11 -25.82 35.06
C GLN A 367 -10.87 -25.38 36.50
N ALA A 368 -11.93 -25.37 37.32
CA ALA A 368 -11.82 -25.02 38.73
C ALA A 368 -10.92 -26.03 39.45
N ARG A 369 -9.80 -25.54 40.00
CA ARG A 369 -8.78 -26.36 40.68
C ARG A 369 -8.89 -26.26 42.20
N ASP A 370 -9.17 -25.08 42.71
CA ASP A 370 -9.24 -24.75 44.13
C ASP A 370 -10.44 -23.82 44.41
N GLU A 371 -10.80 -23.66 45.68
CA GLU A 371 -11.90 -22.79 46.14
C GLU A 371 -11.45 -21.34 46.40
N LEU A 372 -10.25 -20.95 45.92
CA LEU A 372 -9.70 -19.61 46.12
C LEU A 372 -10.26 -18.64 45.06
N ASP A 373 -10.99 -17.62 45.51
CA ASP A 373 -11.48 -16.55 44.65
C ASP A 373 -10.34 -15.62 44.21
N ARG A 374 -10.27 -15.33 42.92
CA ARG A 374 -9.25 -14.47 42.29
C ARG A 374 -9.94 -13.38 41.48
N SER A 375 -10.66 -12.52 42.19
CA SER A 375 -11.39 -11.40 41.59
C SER A 375 -10.43 -10.37 40.97
N PRO A 376 -10.76 -9.76 39.81
CA PRO A 376 -9.97 -8.67 39.26
C PRO A 376 -10.05 -7.43 40.17
N PHE A 377 -8.90 -6.88 40.55
CA PHE A 377 -8.83 -5.65 41.34
C PHE A 377 -8.76 -4.42 40.41
N ILE A 378 -9.80 -3.58 40.47
CA ILE A 378 -9.86 -2.30 39.74
C ILE A 378 -10.10 -1.20 40.77
N PRO A 379 -9.13 -0.30 41.03
CA PRO A 379 -9.28 0.80 41.98
C PRO A 379 -10.48 1.70 41.68
N GLU A 380 -11.14 2.19 42.73
CA GLU A 380 -12.32 3.05 42.60
C GLU A 380 -12.00 4.37 41.89
N GLU A 381 -10.83 4.93 42.14
CA GLU A 381 -10.35 6.16 41.48
C GLU A 381 -10.34 6.04 39.94
N ILE A 382 -9.93 4.88 39.41
CA ILE A 382 -9.90 4.63 37.96
C ILE A 382 -11.31 4.45 37.40
N LYS A 383 -12.24 3.87 38.17
CA LYS A 383 -13.64 3.73 37.76
C LYS A 383 -14.35 5.09 37.73
N ALA A 384 -14.02 5.97 38.68
CA ALA A 384 -14.57 7.32 38.77
C ALA A 384 -13.89 8.32 37.81
N LEU A 385 -12.72 7.97 37.25
CA LEU A 385 -11.95 8.84 36.38
C LEU A 385 -12.74 9.18 35.11
N LYS A 386 -12.97 10.49 34.89
CA LYS A 386 -13.60 10.98 33.66
C LYS A 386 -12.73 10.62 32.44
N LYS A 387 -13.38 10.14 31.38
CA LYS A 387 -12.70 9.87 30.11
C LYS A 387 -12.11 11.17 29.56
N TYR A 388 -10.83 11.13 29.20
CA TYR A 388 -10.16 12.27 28.59
C TYR A 388 -10.78 12.61 27.23
N ASP A 389 -11.19 13.87 27.07
CA ASP A 389 -11.63 14.45 25.80
C ASP A 389 -10.64 15.53 25.37
N VAL A 390 -10.20 15.45 24.11
CA VAL A 390 -9.23 16.37 23.52
C VAL A 390 -9.83 17.76 23.31
N ASN A 391 -11.15 17.82 23.07
CA ASN A 391 -11.88 19.02 22.71
C ASN A 391 -12.53 19.73 23.90
N ASP A 392 -12.42 19.16 25.10
CA ASP A 392 -12.93 19.78 26.33
C ASP A 392 -12.06 21.00 26.71
N PRO A 393 -12.63 22.20 26.85
CA PRO A 393 -11.91 23.39 27.31
C PRO A 393 -11.29 23.21 28.70
N ASP A 394 -11.95 22.46 29.59
CA ASP A 394 -11.53 22.23 30.98
C ASP A 394 -10.76 20.90 31.12
N LYS A 395 -10.18 20.40 30.03
CA LYS A 395 -9.40 19.15 30.05
C LYS A 395 -8.23 19.24 31.01
N ARG A 396 -7.94 18.11 31.67
CA ARG A 396 -6.74 17.97 32.49
C ARG A 396 -5.51 18.24 31.62
N ARG A 397 -4.68 19.19 32.06
CA ARG A 397 -3.40 19.52 31.42
C ARG A 397 -2.49 18.30 31.42
N LEU A 398 -1.99 17.91 30.25
CA LEU A 398 -1.04 16.81 30.11
C LEU A 398 0.39 17.37 30.06
N ALA A 399 1.38 16.54 30.41
CA ALA A 399 2.79 16.93 30.34
C ALA A 399 3.21 17.40 28.93
N LYS A 400 2.56 16.88 27.89
CA LYS A 400 2.77 17.31 26.49
C LYS A 400 2.35 18.76 26.25
N ASP A 401 1.28 19.23 26.90
CA ASP A 401 0.83 20.62 26.79
C ASP A 401 1.83 21.55 27.50
N VAL A 402 2.31 21.14 28.68
CA VAL A 402 3.36 21.84 29.44
C VAL A 402 4.66 21.93 28.64
N GLU A 403 5.08 20.85 28.00
CA GLU A 403 6.25 20.83 27.11
C GLU A 403 6.09 21.81 25.95
N ALA A 404 4.93 21.83 25.29
CA ALA A 404 4.67 22.71 24.15
C ALA A 404 4.70 24.19 24.53
N GLU A 405 4.22 24.56 25.72
CA GLU A 405 4.26 25.93 26.23
C GLU A 405 5.68 26.38 26.62
N ASN A 406 6.50 25.45 27.14
CA ASN A 406 7.84 25.75 27.67
C ASN A 406 8.98 25.55 26.66
N GLY A 407 8.72 25.82 25.37
CA GLY A 407 9.73 25.79 24.32
C GLY A 407 9.74 24.53 23.45
N GLY A 408 8.89 23.55 23.75
CA GLY A 408 8.66 22.38 22.92
C GLY A 408 9.75 21.31 23.00
N ALA A 409 9.55 20.28 22.16
CA ALA A 409 10.41 19.10 22.13
C ALA A 409 11.86 19.46 21.75
N GLY A 410 12.80 19.03 22.60
CA GLY A 410 14.23 19.27 22.42
C GLY A 410 14.77 20.54 23.10
N VAL A 411 13.91 21.38 23.66
CA VAL A 411 14.31 22.56 24.48
C VAL A 411 13.83 22.41 25.92
N TYR A 412 12.57 21.99 26.11
CA TYR A 412 12.02 21.78 27.44
C TYR A 412 12.77 20.65 28.17
N ASN A 413 13.23 20.95 29.39
CA ASN A 413 13.88 19.96 30.25
C ASN A 413 12.90 19.53 31.34
N VAL A 414 12.52 18.25 31.33
CA VAL A 414 11.59 17.69 32.32
C VAL A 414 12.33 17.47 33.64
N ASN A 415 11.86 18.09 34.72
CA ASN A 415 12.36 17.76 36.04
C ASN A 415 11.73 16.44 36.52
N LEU A 416 12.56 15.41 36.65
CA LEU A 416 12.11 14.08 37.11
C LEU A 416 11.69 14.08 38.59
N LYS A 417 12.21 15.02 39.38
CA LYS A 417 11.98 15.07 40.83
C LYS A 417 10.59 15.61 41.19
N ASP A 418 9.96 16.41 40.34
CA ASP A 418 8.70 17.12 40.64
C ASP A 418 7.52 16.20 41.01
N GLN A 419 7.57 14.93 40.61
CA GLN A 419 6.48 13.97 40.85
C GLN A 419 6.78 12.98 41.99
N TYR A 420 7.89 13.12 42.72
CA TYR A 420 8.19 12.26 43.85
C TYR A 420 7.22 12.51 45.02
N LEU A 421 6.93 11.43 45.75
CA LEU A 421 6.19 11.45 47.01
C LEU A 421 7.22 11.24 48.12
N LEU A 422 7.45 12.27 48.92
CA LEU A 422 8.37 12.27 50.04
C LEU A 422 7.63 12.81 51.28
N ASP A 423 8.17 12.53 52.48
CA ASP A 423 7.53 12.97 53.73
C ASP A 423 7.48 14.50 53.87
N ASP A 424 8.52 15.18 53.39
CA ASP A 424 8.57 16.64 53.24
C ASP A 424 8.54 17.01 51.74
N GLU A 425 8.03 18.19 51.37
CA GLU A 425 8.14 18.67 49.98
C GLU A 425 9.37 19.55 49.76
N GLU A 426 9.96 20.11 50.83
CA GLU A 426 11.07 21.06 50.74
C GLU A 426 12.35 20.40 50.21
N TRP A 427 12.67 19.18 50.65
CA TRP A 427 13.83 18.40 50.22
C TRP A 427 13.70 17.76 48.83
N LYS A 428 12.62 18.01 48.07
CA LYS A 428 12.36 17.35 46.78
C LYS A 428 13.46 17.61 45.74
N ASN A 429 14.12 18.76 45.82
CA ASN A 429 15.19 19.14 44.90
C ASN A 429 16.60 18.78 45.40
N ASP A 430 16.72 18.21 46.60
CA ASP A 430 18.02 17.89 47.21
C ASP A 430 18.79 16.86 46.39
N VAL A 431 20.12 16.95 46.49
CA VAL A 431 21.05 16.05 45.80
C VAL A 431 21.63 15.09 46.84
N MET A 432 21.32 13.81 46.67
CA MET A 432 21.91 12.78 47.51
C MET A 432 23.41 12.64 47.20
N PRO A 433 24.31 12.73 48.19
CA PRO A 433 25.72 12.43 47.98
C PRO A 433 25.86 10.96 47.60
N GLU A 434 26.43 10.67 46.43
CA GLU A 434 26.59 9.29 45.96
C GLU A 434 27.88 8.64 46.44
N ILE A 435 28.96 9.44 46.60
CA ILE A 435 30.31 8.97 46.90
C ILE A 435 30.92 9.81 48.02
N LEU A 436 31.53 9.13 49.00
CA LEU A 436 32.31 9.74 50.07
C LEU A 436 33.60 8.93 50.27
N ASP A 437 34.77 9.57 50.16
CA ASP A 437 36.10 8.97 50.38
C ASP A 437 36.35 7.63 49.65
N GLY A 438 35.89 7.53 48.39
CA GLY A 438 36.07 6.33 47.57
C GLY A 438 35.09 5.19 47.88
N LYS A 439 34.10 5.42 48.73
CA LYS A 439 33.00 4.48 49.03
C LYS A 439 31.66 5.04 48.54
N ASN A 440 30.73 4.18 48.14
CA ASN A 440 29.39 4.63 47.77
C ASN A 440 28.53 4.82 49.04
N VAL A 441 27.78 5.90 49.10
CA VAL A 441 26.91 6.21 50.26
C VAL A 441 25.73 5.24 50.36
N TYR A 442 25.20 4.79 49.22
CA TYR A 442 24.09 3.83 49.17
C TYR A 442 24.42 2.48 49.85
N ASP A 443 25.69 2.09 49.92
CA ASP A 443 26.12 0.85 50.58
C ASP A 443 25.98 0.92 52.11
N PHE A 444 25.85 2.13 52.67
CA PHE A 444 25.75 2.40 54.11
C PHE A 444 24.39 2.99 54.51
N LEU A 445 23.44 3.11 53.58
CA LEU A 445 22.11 3.65 53.86
C LEU A 445 21.25 2.60 54.57
N ASP A 446 21.00 2.81 55.85
CA ASP A 446 20.22 1.93 56.71
C ASP A 446 19.36 2.77 57.67
N PRO A 447 18.04 2.52 57.79
CA PRO A 447 17.17 3.24 58.72
C PRO A 447 17.67 3.25 60.18
N GLU A 448 18.44 2.24 60.59
CA GLU A 448 18.93 2.05 61.96
C GLU A 448 20.46 2.27 62.09
N ILE A 449 21.09 2.96 61.12
CA ILE A 449 22.54 3.14 61.07
C ILE A 449 23.14 3.74 62.35
N ALA A 450 22.46 4.70 62.97
CA ALA A 450 22.92 5.34 64.20
C ALA A 450 22.96 4.36 65.39
N ALA A 451 22.02 3.41 65.45
CA ALA A 451 22.01 2.40 66.51
C ALA A 451 23.16 1.40 66.32
N LYS A 452 23.43 1.01 65.07
CA LYS A 452 24.58 0.16 64.72
C LYS A 452 25.91 0.86 65.01
N LEU A 453 25.99 2.17 64.75
CA LEU A 453 27.16 2.97 65.07
C LEU A 453 27.40 3.06 66.57
N ALA A 454 26.35 3.32 67.38
CA ALA A 454 26.46 3.37 68.83
C ALA A 454 26.98 2.04 69.42
N ALA A 455 26.52 0.90 68.91
CA ALA A 455 27.02 -0.41 69.33
C ALA A 455 28.50 -0.63 68.96
N LEU A 456 28.95 -0.12 67.81
CA LEU A 456 30.34 -0.17 67.39
C LEU A 456 31.23 0.75 68.25
N GLU A 457 30.74 1.94 68.60
CA GLU A 457 31.43 2.88 69.49
C GLU A 457 31.56 2.30 70.92
N GLU A 458 30.52 1.67 71.46
CA GLU A 458 30.59 0.95 72.75
C GLU A 458 31.62 -0.19 72.70
N GLU A 459 31.70 -0.92 71.60
CA GLU A 459 32.72 -1.94 71.39
C GLU A 459 34.13 -1.33 71.33
N GLU A 460 34.30 -0.20 70.65
CA GLU A 460 35.57 0.53 70.60
C GLU A 460 36.00 1.09 71.96
N GLU A 461 35.08 1.65 72.75
CA GLU A 461 35.35 2.15 74.11
C GLU A 461 35.78 1.02 75.04
N ARG A 462 35.11 -0.14 74.96
CA ARG A 462 35.51 -1.34 75.69
C ARG A 462 36.94 -1.76 75.33
N LEU A 463 37.29 -1.76 74.05
CA LEU A 463 38.63 -2.09 73.56
C LEU A 463 39.70 -1.05 73.97
N GLU A 464 39.34 0.24 74.11
CA GLU A 464 40.23 1.27 74.64
C GLU A 464 40.54 1.10 76.12
N GLN A 465 39.52 0.82 76.94
CA GLN A 465 39.70 0.57 78.38
C GLN A 465 40.58 -0.66 78.65
N GLU A 466 40.54 -1.65 77.77
CA GLU A 466 41.41 -2.83 77.83
C GLU A 466 42.85 -2.56 77.34
N GLY A 467 43.19 -1.34 76.90
CA GLY A 467 44.54 -0.92 76.51
C GLY A 467 45.01 -1.42 75.14
N LEU A 468 44.11 -2.05 74.36
CA LEU A 468 44.43 -2.68 73.08
C LEU A 468 44.73 -1.68 71.96
N LYS A 469 44.14 -0.47 71.97
CA LYS A 469 44.46 0.55 70.95
C LYS A 469 45.93 1.00 71.01
N GLN A 470 46.55 1.08 72.19
CA GLN A 470 47.97 1.41 72.34
C GLN A 470 48.87 0.32 71.75
N GLN A 471 48.52 -0.96 71.96
CA GLN A 471 49.25 -2.10 71.39
C GLN A 471 49.12 -2.16 69.86
N ILE A 472 47.93 -1.90 69.31
CA ILE A 472 47.71 -1.89 67.86
C ILE A 472 48.41 -0.70 67.20
N PHE A 473 48.41 0.47 67.83
CA PHE A 473 49.14 1.65 67.35
C PHE A 473 50.66 1.44 67.38
N ASP A 474 51.19 0.90 68.47
CA ASP A 474 52.61 0.54 68.57
C ASP A 474 53.00 -0.57 67.58
N ALA A 475 52.10 -1.51 67.28
CA ALA A 475 52.31 -2.53 66.26
C ALA A 475 52.33 -1.95 64.83
N LYS A 476 51.52 -0.93 64.54
CA LYS A 476 51.56 -0.21 63.25
C LYS A 476 52.79 0.68 63.09
N ILE A 477 53.31 1.27 64.17
CA ILE A 477 54.54 2.09 64.12
C ILE A 477 55.81 1.23 64.04
N LYS A 478 55.82 0.04 64.66
CA LYS A 478 56.95 -0.92 64.54
C LYS A 478 57.01 -1.67 63.20
N GLY A 479 56.05 -1.43 62.31
CA GLY A 479 56.01 -1.96 60.95
C GLY A 479 56.20 -0.88 59.89
N PHE A 480 57.35 -0.19 59.90
CA PHE A 480 57.90 0.56 58.77
C PHE A 480 59.41 0.31 58.65
#